data_AF-A0AA42Y7T5-F1
#
_entry.id   AF-A0AA42Y7T5-F1
#
_cell.length_a   1.000
_cell.length_b   1.000
_cell.length_c   1.000
_cell.angle_alpha   90.00
_cell.angle_beta   90.00
_cell.angle_gamma   90.00
#
_symmetry.space_group_name_H-M   'P 1'
#
loop_
_entity.id
_entity.type
_entity.pdbx_description
1 polymer ?
#
loop_
_entity_poly.entity_id
_entity_poly.type
_entity_poly.pdbx_seq_one_letter_code
_entity_poly.pdbx_strand_id
1 'polypeptide(L)' 'MLNISLTTFRRRLREDGLEFRELRDGIIKDLSERALIETSLPLGDIALKMGYSELSAFSRAFTRFSGMSPIAYRRSARQQ' A
#
# COMPACT_ATOMS: atom_id res chain seq x y z
N MET A 1 12.60 34.25 12.50
CA MET A 1 12.58 33.90 11.06
C MET A 1 13.29 32.57 10.87
N LEU A 2 12.60 31.53 10.41
CA LEU A 2 13.23 30.24 10.11
C LEU A 2 14.03 30.40 8.81
N ASN A 3 15.36 30.44 8.92
CA ASN A 3 16.31 30.68 7.83
C ASN A 3 16.50 29.45 6.93
N ILE A 4 15.40 28.89 6.40
CA ILE A 4 15.44 27.77 5.46
C ILE A 4 14.81 28.24 4.15
N SER A 5 15.59 28.23 3.06
CA SER A 5 15.09 28.53 1.71
C SER A 5 13.89 27.64 1.37
N LEU A 6 12.87 28.23 0.72
CA LEU A 6 11.64 27.55 0.30
C LEU A 6 11.92 26.24 -0.47
N THR A 7 13.04 26.18 -1.19
CA THR A 7 13.50 25.01 -1.94
C THR A 7 13.95 23.87 -1.00
N THR A 8 14.70 24.17 0.06
CA THR A 8 15.12 23.18 1.06
C THR A 8 13.95 22.68 1.89
N PHE A 9 12.99 23.56 2.20
CA PHE A 9 11.75 23.18 2.88
C PHE A 9 10.87 22.28 2.00
N ARG A 10 10.67 22.63 0.72
CA ARG A 10 9.96 21.79 -0.26
C ARG A 10 10.64 20.43 -0.48
N ARG A 11 11.98 20.38 -0.50
CA ARG A 11 12.73 19.13 -0.63
C ARG A 11 12.50 18.23 0.57
N ARG A 12 12.67 18.75 1.80
CA ARG A 12 12.38 17.98 3.03
C ARG A 12 10.95 17.48 3.09
N LEU A 13 9.96 18.32 2.78
CA LEU A 13 8.57 17.87 2.70
C LEU A 13 8.34 16.76 1.66
N ARG A 14 9.08 16.77 0.54
CA ARG A 14 9.00 15.69 -0.46
C ARG A 14 9.73 14.43 0.00
N GLU A 15 10.88 14.57 0.66
CA GLU A 15 11.63 13.45 1.25
C GLU A 15 10.80 12.79 2.36
N ASP A 16 10.30 13.56 3.32
CA ASP A 16 9.41 13.09 4.39
C ASP A 16 8.12 12.47 3.80
N GLY A 17 7.58 13.05 2.72
CA GLY A 17 6.40 12.53 2.03
C GLY A 17 6.65 11.24 1.23
N LEU A 18 7.88 11.03 0.77
CA LEU A 18 8.32 9.78 0.16
C LEU A 18 8.56 8.71 1.23
N GLU A 19 9.28 9.04 2.29
CA GLU A 19 9.51 8.14 3.43
C GLU A 19 8.19 7.69 4.07
N PHE A 20 7.26 8.62 4.30
CA PHE A 20 5.93 8.28 4.82
C PHE A 20 5.16 7.36 3.88
N ARG A 21 5.25 7.59 2.56
CA ARG A 21 4.62 6.73 1.56
C ARG A 21 5.22 5.33 1.59
N GLU A 22 6.53 5.20 1.68
CA GLU A 22 7.23 3.91 1.73
C GLU A 22 6.88 3.15 3.01
N LEU A 23 6.89 3.83 4.16
CA LEU A 23 6.48 3.23 5.44
C LEU A 23 5.03 2.73 5.38
N ARG A 24 4.13 3.58 4.90
CA ARG A 24 2.71 3.24 4.73
C ARG A 24 2.54 2.04 3.79
N ASP A 25 3.21 2.06 2.63
CA ASP A 25 3.11 0.99 1.65
C ASP A 25 3.66 -0.34 2.21
N GLY A 26 4.71 -0.29 3.03
CA GLY A 26 5.25 -1.46 3.74
C GLY A 26 4.24 -2.07 4.72
N ILE A 27 3.57 -1.23 5.52
CA ILE A 27 2.53 -1.68 6.46
C ILE A 27 1.32 -2.24 5.71
N ILE A 28 0.84 -1.53 4.69
CA ILE A 28 -0.29 -1.97 3.85
C ILE A 28 0.04 -3.30 3.19
N LYS A 29 1.27 -3.50 2.72
CA LYS A 29 1.72 -4.76 2.12
C LYS A 29 1.55 -5.93 3.09
N ASP A 30 2.16 -5.87 4.26
CA ASP A 30 2.13 -6.95 5.25
C ASP A 30 0.69 -7.28 5.69
N LEU A 31 -0.13 -6.25 5.96
CA LEU A 31 -1.54 -6.44 6.32
C LEU A 31 -2.36 -7.05 5.18
N SER A 32 -2.11 -6.63 3.95
CA SER A 32 -2.83 -7.12 2.77
C SER A 32 -2.49 -8.58 2.48
N GLU A 33 -1.21 -8.95 2.55
CA GLU A 33 -0.75 -10.32 2.34
C GLU A 33 -1.40 -11.27 3.35
N ARG A 34 -1.38 -10.92 4.64
CA ARG A 34 -2.07 -11.70 5.69
C ARG A 34 -3.57 -11.79 5.45
N ALA A 35 -4.24 -10.66 5.18
CA ALA A 35 -5.68 -10.65 4.92
C ALA A 35 -6.08 -11.49 3.70
N LEU A 36 -5.23 -11.55 2.67
CA LEU A 36 -5.48 -12.36 1.47
C LEU A 36 -5.35 -13.86 1.73
N ILE A 37 -4.46 -14.26 2.65
CA ILE A 37 -4.17 -15.66 3.01
C ILE A 37 -5.16 -16.15 4.07
N GLU A 38 -5.26 -15.43 5.18
CA GLU A 38 -5.97 -15.87 6.39
C GLU A 38 -7.49 -15.71 6.28
N THR A 39 -7.96 -14.89 5.35
CA THR A 39 -9.40 -14.59 5.23
C THR A 39 -9.97 -14.94 3.86
N SER A 40 -11.28 -15.19 3.84
CA SER A 40 -12.09 -15.30 2.64
C SER A 40 -12.79 -13.99 2.26
N LEU A 41 -12.41 -12.87 2.88
CA LEU A 41 -13.06 -11.58 2.65
C LEU A 41 -13.05 -11.19 1.17
N PRO A 42 -14.14 -10.62 0.65
CA PRO A 42 -14.14 -9.99 -0.67
C PRO A 42 -13.00 -8.98 -0.80
N LEU A 43 -12.38 -8.92 -1.98
CA LEU A 43 -11.24 -8.01 -2.19
C LEU A 43 -11.62 -6.53 -2.03
N GLY A 44 -12.88 -6.17 -2.31
CA GLY A 44 -13.39 -4.83 -2.04
C GLY A 44 -13.35 -4.48 -0.55
N ASP A 45 -13.72 -5.42 0.32
CA ASP A 45 -13.69 -5.20 1.77
C ASP A 45 -12.26 -5.11 2.31
N ILE A 46 -11.33 -5.89 1.73
CA ILE A 46 -9.90 -5.75 2.03
C ILE A 46 -9.40 -4.37 1.59
N ALA A 47 -9.76 -3.92 0.38
CA ALA A 47 -9.37 -2.60 -0.10
C ALA A 47 -9.84 -1.48 0.85
N LEU A 48 -11.10 -1.54 1.29
CA LEU A 48 -11.66 -0.59 2.26
C LEU A 48 -10.92 -0.62 3.60
N LYS A 49 -10.61 -1.82 4.13
CA LYS A 49 -9.84 -1.98 5.37
C LYS A 49 -8.41 -1.43 5.27
N MET A 50 -7.81 -1.48 4.08
CA MET A 50 -6.49 -0.92 3.80
C MET A 50 -6.53 0.60 3.49
N GLY A 51 -7.70 1.24 3.60
CA GLY A 51 -7.86 2.68 3.39
C GLY A 51 -8.02 3.11 1.94
N TYR A 52 -8.35 2.19 1.03
CA TYR A 52 -8.66 2.51 -0.36
C TYR A 52 -10.17 2.58 -0.57
N SER A 53 -10.64 3.67 -1.17
CA SER A 53 -12.05 3.82 -1.55
C SER A 53 -12.48 2.87 -2.67
N GLU A 54 -11.53 2.39 -3.48
CA GLU A 54 -11.79 1.61 -4.68
C GLU A 54 -10.87 0.38 -4.77
N LEU A 55 -11.44 -0.77 -5.15
CA LEU A 55 -10.68 -2.00 -5.38
C LEU A 55 -9.61 -1.84 -6.48
N SER A 56 -9.88 -1.03 -7.50
CA SER A 56 -8.93 -0.76 -8.58
C SER A 56 -7.69 0.00 -8.09
N ALA A 57 -7.86 0.92 -7.13
CA ALA A 57 -6.76 1.66 -6.52
C ALA A 57 -5.90 0.74 -5.65
N PHE A 58 -6.53 -0.07 -4.82
CA PHE A 58 -5.86 -1.10 -4.03
C PHE A 58 -5.10 -2.09 -4.92
N SER A 59 -5.73 -2.63 -5.96
CA SER A 59 -5.11 -3.63 -6.84
C SER A 59 -3.86 -3.11 -7.53
N ARG A 60 -3.86 -1.84 -7.98
CA ARG A 60 -2.67 -1.20 -8.56
C ARG A 60 -1.55 -1.02 -7.53
N ALA A 61 -1.89 -0.56 -6.33
CA ALA A 61 -0.90 -0.40 -5.26
C ALA A 61 -0.31 -1.76 -4.84
N PHE A 62 -1.16 -2.76 -4.63
CA PHE A 62 -0.76 -4.12 -4.28
C PHE A 62 0.15 -4.75 -5.33
N THR A 63 -0.22 -4.63 -6.61
CA THR A 63 0.62 -5.15 -7.70
C THR A 63 1.97 -4.46 -7.75
N ARG A 64 2.03 -3.14 -7.46
CA ARG A 64 3.30 -2.40 -7.45
C ARG A 64 4.30 -2.94 -6.44
N PHE A 65 3.86 -3.33 -5.23
CA PHE A 65 4.77 -3.79 -4.17
C PHE A 65 4.90 -5.31 -4.03
N SER A 66 3.94 -6.09 -4.54
CA SER A 66 3.96 -7.57 -4.47
C SER A 66 4.35 -8.24 -5.79
N GLY A 67 4.32 -7.51 -6.90
CA GLY A 67 4.59 -8.02 -8.24
C GLY A 67 3.44 -8.80 -8.89
N MET A 68 2.33 -9.04 -8.19
CA MET A 68 1.17 -9.76 -8.72
C MET A 68 -0.16 -9.19 -8.23
N SER A 69 -1.27 -9.52 -8.90
CA SER A 69 -2.58 -9.03 -8.48
C SER A 69 -3.04 -9.68 -7.16
N PRO A 70 -3.88 -9.01 -6.35
CA PRO A 70 -4.41 -9.58 -5.11
C PRO A 70 -5.13 -10.92 -5.31
N ILE A 71 -5.85 -11.07 -6.44
CA ILE A 71 -6.54 -12.31 -6.83
C ILE A 71 -5.52 -13.42 -7.07
N ALA A 72 -4.47 -13.14 -7.85
CA ALA A 72 -3.43 -14.11 -8.16
C ALA A 72 -2.69 -14.54 -6.89
N TYR A 73 -2.37 -13.58 -6.02
CA TYR A 73 -1.71 -13.83 -4.73
C TYR A 73 -2.56 -14.73 -3.82
N ARG A 74 -3.85 -14.44 -3.67
CA ARG A 74 -4.77 -15.29 -2.91
C ARG A 74 -4.88 -16.70 -3.49
N ARG A 75 -4.89 -16.82 -4.82
CA ARG A 75 -4.98 -18.12 -5.50
C ARG A 75 -3.71 -18.93 -5.31
N SER A 76 -2.53 -18.33 -5.45
CA SER A 76 -1.26 -19.03 -5.27
C SER A 76 -1.07 -19.50 -3.83
N ALA A 77 -1.45 -18.68 -2.84
CA ALA A 77 -1.37 -19.04 -1.43
C ALA A 77 -2.31 -20.18 -1.01
N ARG A 78 -3.41 -20.42 -1.76
CA ARG A 78 -4.35 -21.53 -1.53
C ARG A 78 -4.01 -22.79 -2.31
N GLN A 79 -3.09 -22.70 -3.26
CA GLN A 79 -2.61 -23.82 -4.07
C GLN A 79 -1.30 -24.41 -3.54
N GLN A 80 -0.70 -23.76 -2.54
CA GLN A 80 0.41 -24.28 -1.73
C GLN A 80 -0.16 -24.91 -0.45
#